data_AF-A0A7X6ZKH2-F1
#
_entry.id   AF-A0A7X6ZKH2-F1
#
_cell.length_a   1.000
_cell.length_b   1.000
_cell.length_c   1.000
_cell.angle_alpha   90.00
_cell.angle_beta   90.00
_cell.angle_gamma   90.00
#
_symmetry.space_group_name_H-M   'P 1'
#
loop_
_entity.id
_entity.type
_entity.pdbx_description
1 polymer ?
#
loop_
_entity_poly.entity_id
_entity_poly.type
_entity_poly.pdbx_seq_one_letter_code
_entity_poly.pdbx_strand_id
1 'polypeptide(L)'
;MRKLLLIISSFIAILWLTSCGEQYECYPASRISFLSTAHVDSVHFFLNEERICYEERTFNDQGWCENCDIARGIRYEGVACHVLDGVGNNILKTYSIDYIEKCREQKESCIWNAFNCKIDEKLFGKSLDSKMLKLVVYSGTEEVNITQIAFNSKNHYYIMPEVDGENCFNFPLYQPIEGYSNEYGTLDYFSRANCANGYCMSLNDPFIYREVCYEKF
;
A
#
# COMPACT_ATOMS: atom_id res chain seq x y z
N MET A 1 -1.13 9.43 -59.58
CA MET A 1 0.09 8.95 -58.90
C MET A 1 0.68 9.90 -57.85
N ARG A 2 0.23 11.15 -57.69
CA ARG A 2 0.73 12.08 -56.65
C ARG A 2 0.08 11.92 -55.26
N LYS A 3 -1.13 11.34 -55.19
CA LYS A 3 -1.87 11.15 -53.92
C LYS A 3 -1.51 9.86 -53.16
N LEU A 4 -0.97 8.84 -53.84
CA LEU A 4 -0.58 7.58 -53.19
C LEU A 4 0.77 7.68 -52.45
N LEU A 5 1.72 8.48 -52.97
CA LEU A 5 3.04 8.67 -52.37
C LEU A 5 2.98 9.43 -51.04
N LEU A 6 2.04 10.36 -50.88
CA LEU A 6 1.84 11.11 -49.65
C LEU A 6 1.31 10.22 -48.51
N ILE A 7 0.40 9.30 -48.82
CA ILE A 7 -0.21 8.41 -47.81
C ILE A 7 0.83 7.44 -47.25
N ILE A 8 1.70 6.88 -48.11
CA ILE A 8 2.74 5.96 -47.67
C ILE A 8 3.83 6.69 -46.85
N SER A 9 4.19 7.94 -47.20
CA SER A 9 5.12 8.74 -46.39
C SER A 9 4.55 9.15 -45.03
N SER A 10 3.23 9.37 -44.92
CA SER A 10 2.58 9.69 -43.65
C SER A 10 2.55 8.49 -42.69
N PHE A 11 2.34 7.28 -43.20
CA PHE A 11 2.35 6.07 -42.37
C PHE A 11 3.74 5.73 -41.82
N ILE A 12 4.80 5.94 -42.61
CA ILE A 12 6.18 5.69 -42.16
C ILE A 12 6.62 6.73 -41.10
N ALA A 13 6.16 7.98 -41.19
CA ALA A 13 6.44 8.99 -40.16
C ALA A 13 5.70 8.74 -38.83
N ILE A 14 4.50 8.14 -38.87
CA ILE A 14 3.74 7.79 -37.66
C ILE A 14 4.31 6.53 -36.96
N LEU A 15 4.89 5.60 -37.73
CA LEU A 15 5.61 4.44 -37.19
C LEU A 15 6.97 4.80 -36.56
N TRP A 16 7.54 5.96 -36.88
CA TRP A 16 8.79 6.45 -36.27
C TRP A 16 8.57 7.34 -35.03
N LEU A 17 7.36 7.88 -34.84
CA LEU A 17 7.00 8.66 -33.64
C LEU A 17 6.48 7.80 -32.48
N THR A 18 6.28 6.50 -32.70
CA THR A 18 5.83 5.54 -31.68
C THR A 18 6.95 4.67 -31.12
N SER A 19 8.21 4.88 -31.54
CA SER A 19 9.38 4.14 -31.03
C SER A 19 10.31 4.95 -30.12
N CYS A 20 9.82 6.00 -29.46
CA CYS A 20 10.37 6.32 -28.14
C CYS A 20 9.85 5.24 -27.19
N GLY A 21 10.39 4.02 -27.32
CA GLY A 21 10.06 2.91 -26.45
C GLY A 21 10.28 3.36 -25.02
N GLU A 22 9.24 3.29 -24.19
CA GLU A 22 9.37 3.63 -22.78
C GLU A 22 10.54 2.82 -22.22
N GLN A 23 11.58 3.51 -21.75
CA GLN A 23 12.81 2.90 -21.19
C GLN A 23 12.51 2.07 -19.94
N TYR A 24 11.32 2.22 -19.38
CA TYR A 24 10.90 1.60 -18.14
C TYR A 24 9.64 0.76 -18.34
N GLU A 25 9.54 -0.30 -17.55
CA GLU A 25 8.34 -1.10 -17.35
C GLU A 25 7.85 -0.84 -15.92
N CYS A 26 6.59 -0.41 -15.79
CA CYS A 26 6.02 0.04 -14.53
C CYS A 26 4.95 -0.92 -14.03
N TYR A 27 4.93 -1.16 -12.72
CA TYR A 27 4.02 -2.07 -12.03
C TYR A 27 3.36 -1.35 -10.85
N PRO A 28 2.13 -1.69 -10.44
CA PRO A 28 1.50 -1.09 -9.27
C PRO A 28 2.37 -1.22 -8.00
N ALA A 29 2.51 -0.14 -7.24
CA ALA A 29 3.23 -0.11 -5.97
C ALA A 29 2.40 -0.70 -4.81
N SER A 30 1.97 -1.96 -4.99
CA SER A 30 0.93 -2.57 -4.18
C SER A 30 1.32 -2.81 -2.72
N ARG A 31 0.49 -2.30 -1.81
CA ARG A 31 0.66 -2.46 -0.35
C ARG A 31 -0.66 -2.80 0.33
N ILE A 32 -0.58 -3.69 1.31
CA ILE A 32 -1.71 -4.07 2.16
C ILE A 32 -1.30 -3.81 3.61
N SER A 33 -2.15 -3.11 4.35
CA SER A 33 -1.93 -2.76 5.75
C SER A 33 -3.16 -3.19 6.55
N PHE A 34 -2.99 -4.18 7.41
CA PHE A 34 -3.97 -4.49 8.45
C PHE A 34 -3.66 -3.65 9.69
N LEU A 35 -4.65 -2.91 10.19
CA LEU A 35 -4.55 -2.06 11.37
C LEU A 35 -5.61 -2.46 12.39
N SER A 36 -5.25 -2.60 13.66
CA SER A 36 -6.23 -2.80 14.73
C SER A 36 -5.78 -2.15 16.05
N THR A 37 -6.70 -1.50 16.75
CA THR A 37 -6.48 -1.00 18.12
C THR A 37 -6.52 -2.14 19.14
N ALA A 38 -7.17 -3.26 18.80
CA ALA A 38 -7.14 -4.48 19.58
C ALA A 38 -5.80 -5.20 19.43
N HIS A 39 -5.50 -6.05 20.40
CA HIS A 39 -4.32 -6.91 20.34
C HIS A 39 -4.50 -7.99 19.27
N VAL A 40 -3.49 -8.15 18.43
CA VAL A 40 -3.41 -9.15 17.36
C VAL A 40 -2.01 -9.74 17.41
N ASP A 41 -1.91 -11.07 17.43
CA ASP A 41 -0.63 -11.78 17.51
C ASP A 41 0.07 -11.84 16.15
N SER A 42 -0.71 -12.09 15.10
CA SER A 42 -0.18 -12.17 13.74
C SER A 42 -1.27 -12.03 12.69
N VAL A 43 -0.86 -11.61 11.49
CA VAL A 43 -1.70 -11.57 10.30
C VAL A 43 -0.97 -12.24 9.16
N HIS A 44 -1.63 -13.20 8.52
CA HIS A 44 -1.12 -13.88 7.34
C HIS A 44 -1.88 -13.43 6.09
N PHE A 45 -1.15 -13.04 5.06
CA PHE A 45 -1.69 -12.54 3.80
C PHE A 45 -1.66 -13.65 2.75
N PHE A 46 -2.78 -13.83 2.05
CA PHE A 46 -2.91 -14.82 0.98
C PHE A 46 -3.53 -14.19 -0.27
N LEU A 47 -2.96 -14.51 -1.42
CA LEU A 47 -3.51 -14.15 -2.73
C LEU A 47 -3.82 -15.41 -3.51
N ASN A 48 -5.11 -15.67 -3.77
CA ASN A 48 -5.59 -16.92 -4.39
C ASN A 48 -5.03 -18.16 -3.68
N GLU A 49 -5.14 -18.19 -2.34
CA GLU A 49 -4.61 -19.24 -1.46
C GLU A 49 -3.07 -19.40 -1.43
N GLU A 50 -2.31 -18.60 -2.18
CA GLU A 50 -0.85 -18.53 -2.08
C GLU A 50 -0.46 -17.56 -0.96
N ARG A 51 0.24 -18.05 0.07
CA ARG A 51 0.76 -17.18 1.14
C ARG A 51 1.79 -16.22 0.56
N ILE A 52 1.61 -14.94 0.84
CA ILE A 52 2.51 -13.85 0.45
C ILE A 52 2.99 -13.09 1.68
N CYS A 53 4.01 -12.24 1.50
CA CYS A 53 4.54 -11.38 2.56
C CYS A 53 4.87 -12.15 3.83
N TYR A 54 5.77 -13.12 3.70
CA TYR A 54 6.33 -13.87 4.83
C TYR A 54 7.83 -13.60 5.00
N GLU A 55 8.47 -12.93 4.03
CA GLU A 55 9.87 -12.51 4.10
C GLU A 55 9.95 -11.25 4.96
N GLU A 56 10.80 -11.25 5.98
CA GLU A 56 11.09 -10.06 6.78
C GLU A 56 12.12 -9.18 6.08
N ARG A 57 12.13 -7.87 6.36
CA ARG A 57 13.22 -6.99 5.88
C ARG A 57 14.51 -7.34 6.59
N THR A 58 15.56 -7.57 5.81
CA THR A 58 16.92 -7.62 6.33
C THR A 58 17.61 -6.29 6.03
N PHE A 59 18.43 -5.82 6.96
CA PHE A 59 19.16 -4.56 6.83
C PHE A 59 20.65 -4.80 7.00
N ASN A 60 21.45 -4.16 6.16
CA ASN A 60 22.90 -4.15 6.34
C ASN A 60 23.32 -3.18 7.47
N ASP A 61 24.61 -3.17 7.79
CA ASP A 61 25.19 -2.30 8.83
C ASP A 61 24.98 -0.79 8.57
N GLN A 62 24.64 -0.40 7.34
CA GLN A 62 24.34 0.98 6.96
C GLN A 62 22.84 1.31 7.00
N GLY A 63 21.99 0.35 7.42
CA GLY A 63 20.55 0.51 7.53
C GLY A 63 19.79 0.43 6.19
N TRP A 64 20.44 -0.01 5.12
CA TRP A 64 19.77 -0.26 3.84
C TRP A 64 19.15 -1.65 3.82
N CYS A 65 17.95 -1.75 3.26
CA CYS A 65 17.25 -3.01 3.11
C CYS A 65 17.94 -3.88 2.05
N GLU A 66 18.48 -5.03 2.45
CA GLU A 66 19.27 -5.89 1.55
C GLU A 66 18.40 -6.74 0.63
N ASN A 67 17.21 -7.13 1.10
CA ASN A 67 16.32 -8.00 0.35
C ASN A 67 15.17 -7.26 -0.34
N CYS A 68 15.14 -5.92 -0.27
CA CYS A 68 14.02 -5.14 -0.81
C CYS A 68 13.82 -5.26 -2.32
N ASP A 69 14.90 -5.55 -3.07
CA ASP A 69 14.87 -5.64 -4.54
C ASP A 69 14.72 -7.08 -5.06
N ILE A 70 14.66 -8.08 -4.17
CA ILE A 70 14.56 -9.50 -4.53
C ILE A 70 13.39 -10.22 -3.86
N ALA A 71 12.86 -9.68 -2.76
CA ALA A 71 11.72 -10.24 -2.06
C ALA A 71 10.44 -9.99 -2.86
N ARG A 72 9.63 -11.04 -3.04
CA ARG A 72 8.34 -10.93 -3.76
C ARG A 72 7.30 -10.21 -2.91
N GLY A 73 7.42 -10.35 -1.60
CA GLY A 73 6.53 -9.72 -0.65
C GLY A 73 7.19 -9.60 0.71
N ILE A 74 7.19 -8.39 1.25
CA ILE A 74 7.87 -8.06 2.50
C ILE A 74 6.86 -7.81 3.59
N ARG A 75 6.96 -8.60 4.67
CA ARG A 75 6.25 -8.37 5.93
C ARG A 75 7.02 -7.35 6.75
N TYR A 76 6.30 -6.43 7.36
CA TYR A 76 6.82 -5.69 8.50
C TYR A 76 5.70 -5.29 9.45
N GLU A 77 6.06 -5.23 10.72
CA GLU A 77 5.15 -4.97 11.82
C GLU A 77 5.59 -3.75 12.58
N GLY A 78 4.62 -3.10 13.22
CA GLY A 78 4.90 -1.93 14.00
C GLY A 78 3.66 -1.41 14.68
N VAL A 79 3.82 -0.23 15.26
CA VAL A 79 2.73 0.54 15.84
C VAL A 79 2.44 1.71 14.92
N ALA A 80 1.17 1.91 14.58
CA ALA A 80 0.73 3.07 13.84
C ALA A 80 -0.04 4.03 14.74
N CYS A 81 0.10 5.34 14.49
CA CYS A 81 -0.68 6.40 15.12
C CYS A 81 -0.65 7.64 14.22
N HIS A 82 -1.61 8.54 14.41
CA HIS A 82 -1.50 9.86 13.78
C HIS A 82 -0.48 10.72 14.54
N VAL A 83 0.31 11.46 13.78
CA VAL A 83 1.22 12.47 14.30
C VAL A 83 1.08 13.76 13.50
N LEU A 84 1.19 14.89 14.19
CA LEU A 84 1.37 16.19 13.53
C LEU A 84 2.76 16.27 12.88
N ASP A 85 2.81 16.56 11.58
CA ASP A 85 4.08 16.87 10.91
C ASP A 85 4.57 18.29 11.24
N GLY A 86 5.77 18.65 10.76
CA GLY A 86 6.36 19.97 11.00
C GLY A 86 5.59 21.16 10.41
N VAL A 87 4.49 20.90 9.69
CA VAL A 87 3.59 21.89 9.07
C VAL A 87 2.19 21.84 9.70
N GLY A 88 1.97 20.97 10.69
CA GLY A 88 0.71 20.84 11.42
C GLY A 88 -0.31 19.88 10.80
N ASN A 89 0.10 19.02 9.85
CA ASN A 89 -0.80 18.03 9.25
C ASN A 89 -0.83 16.74 10.05
N ASN A 90 -2.01 16.13 10.20
CA ASN A 90 -2.15 14.83 10.85
C ASN A 90 -1.82 13.70 9.88
N ILE A 91 -0.71 13.01 10.11
CA ILE A 91 -0.27 11.89 9.27
C ILE A 91 -0.17 10.59 10.06
N LEU A 92 -0.82 9.53 9.56
CA LEU A 92 -0.59 8.16 10.03
C LEU A 92 0.86 7.75 9.77
N LYS A 93 1.62 7.53 10.85
CA LYS A 93 2.98 6.98 10.79
C LYS A 93 2.98 5.60 11.40
N THR A 94 3.73 4.68 10.77
CA THR A 94 4.08 3.39 11.36
C THR A 94 5.51 3.45 11.87
N TYR A 95 5.71 3.08 13.13
CA TYR A 95 6.99 3.01 13.81
C TYR A 95 7.30 1.56 14.17
N SER A 96 8.57 1.20 14.29
CA SER A 96 8.90 -0.06 14.97
C SER A 96 8.41 0.00 16.41
N ILE A 97 8.17 -1.17 17.00
CA ILE A 97 7.62 -1.28 18.35
C ILE A 97 8.49 -0.57 19.40
N ASP A 98 9.81 -0.50 19.17
CA ASP A 98 10.78 0.18 20.03
C ASP A 98 10.60 1.71 20.06
N TYR A 99 9.90 2.30 19.08
CA TYR A 99 9.63 3.74 19.00
C TYR A 99 8.17 4.10 19.36
N ILE A 100 7.45 3.20 20.04
CA ILE A 100 6.04 3.38 20.43
C ILE A 100 5.77 4.63 21.28
N GLU A 101 6.74 5.11 22.05
CA GLU A 101 6.58 6.29 22.92
C GLU A 101 6.18 7.55 22.13
N LYS A 102 6.63 7.69 20.89
CA LYS A 102 6.23 8.80 20.01
C LYS A 102 4.72 8.82 19.75
N CYS A 103 4.09 7.65 19.67
CA CYS A 103 2.65 7.55 19.53
C CYS A 103 1.91 7.87 20.84
N ARG A 104 2.50 7.53 21.99
CA ARG A 104 1.89 7.75 23.31
C ARG A 104 1.87 9.22 23.75
N GLU A 105 2.78 10.02 23.23
CA GLU A 105 2.80 11.48 23.46
C GLU A 105 1.55 12.16 22.87
N GLN A 106 0.93 11.56 21.85
CA GLN A 106 -0.24 12.10 21.14
C GLN A 106 -1.53 11.58 21.80
N LYS A 107 -1.95 12.22 22.89
CA LYS A 107 -3.08 11.77 23.75
C LYS A 107 -4.44 11.64 23.06
N GLU A 108 -4.62 12.20 21.87
CA GLU A 108 -5.93 12.36 21.22
C GLU A 108 -6.16 11.40 20.03
N SER A 109 -5.21 10.50 19.74
CA SER A 109 -5.25 9.63 18.56
C SER A 109 -5.27 8.14 18.93
N CYS A 110 -5.91 7.32 18.09
CA CYS A 110 -5.80 5.88 18.22
C CYS A 110 -4.37 5.40 17.95
N ILE A 111 -4.01 4.31 18.63
CA ILE A 111 -2.77 3.58 18.44
C ILE A 111 -3.15 2.20 17.92
N TRP A 112 -2.60 1.82 16.78
CA TRP A 112 -2.89 0.55 16.12
C TRP A 112 -1.66 -0.37 16.11
N ASN A 113 -1.90 -1.66 16.26
CA ASN A 113 -0.99 -2.68 15.77
C ASN A 113 -1.09 -2.72 14.25
N ALA A 114 0.04 -2.58 13.57
CA ALA A 114 0.11 -2.47 12.12
C ALA A 114 0.87 -3.65 11.52
N PHE A 115 0.18 -4.43 10.71
CA PHE A 115 0.74 -5.56 9.96
C PHE A 115 0.72 -5.22 8.49
N ASN A 116 1.89 -5.14 7.87
CA ASN A 116 2.01 -4.61 6.54
C ASN A 116 2.66 -5.61 5.59
N CYS A 117 2.22 -5.56 4.35
CA CYS A 117 2.66 -6.38 3.26
C CYS A 117 2.92 -5.47 2.05
N LYS A 118 4.20 -5.29 1.70
CA LYS A 118 4.62 -4.64 0.44
C LYS A 118 4.82 -5.73 -0.60
N ILE A 119 4.18 -5.63 -1.76
CA ILE A 119 4.28 -6.62 -2.83
C ILE A 119 4.98 -5.98 -4.02
N ASP A 120 5.95 -6.70 -4.59
CA ASP A 120 6.55 -6.36 -5.86
C ASP A 120 5.89 -7.21 -6.95
N GLU A 121 4.97 -6.60 -7.73
CA GLU A 121 4.21 -7.34 -8.75
C GLU A 121 5.09 -7.86 -9.89
N LYS A 122 6.24 -7.22 -10.16
CA LYS A 122 7.21 -7.69 -11.15
C LYS A 122 7.86 -9.00 -10.70
N LEU A 123 8.39 -9.01 -9.47
CA LEU A 123 9.04 -10.21 -8.90
C LEU A 123 8.03 -11.32 -8.60
N PHE A 124 6.80 -10.95 -8.26
CA PHE A 124 5.71 -11.89 -8.07
C PHE A 124 5.18 -12.45 -9.41
N GLY A 125 5.36 -11.72 -10.50
CA GLY A 125 4.97 -12.11 -11.86
C GLY A 125 3.47 -12.19 -12.09
N LYS A 126 2.66 -11.61 -11.20
CA LYS A 126 1.19 -11.67 -11.23
C LYS A 126 0.60 -10.36 -10.73
N SER A 127 -0.36 -9.80 -11.47
CA SER A 127 -1.09 -8.60 -11.03
C SER A 127 -2.09 -8.91 -9.90
N LEU A 128 -2.30 -7.94 -9.01
CA LEU A 128 -3.27 -8.04 -7.91
C LEU A 128 -4.72 -7.81 -8.33
N ASP A 129 -4.97 -7.09 -9.43
CA ASP A 129 -6.31 -6.70 -9.89
C ASP A 129 -7.24 -7.89 -10.23
N SER A 130 -6.68 -9.10 -10.36
CA SER A 130 -7.43 -10.33 -10.68
C SER A 130 -7.60 -11.29 -9.49
N LYS A 131 -7.13 -10.91 -8.30
CA LYS A 131 -6.99 -11.83 -7.17
C LYS A 131 -7.88 -11.47 -6.00
N MET A 132 -8.30 -12.52 -5.28
CA MET A 132 -9.00 -12.37 -4.01
C MET A 132 -7.96 -12.37 -2.89
N LEU A 133 -7.86 -11.26 -2.15
CA LEU A 133 -7.10 -11.23 -0.91
C LEU A 133 -7.90 -11.95 0.19
N LYS A 134 -7.18 -12.85 0.87
CA LYS A 134 -7.59 -13.48 2.11
C LYS A 134 -6.60 -13.11 3.19
N LEU A 135 -7.10 -12.70 4.35
CA LEU A 135 -6.30 -12.51 5.55
C LEU A 135 -6.73 -13.52 6.60
N VAL A 136 -5.74 -14.05 7.30
CA VAL A 136 -5.96 -14.86 8.50
C VAL A 136 -5.37 -14.10 9.67
N VAL A 137 -6.24 -13.68 10.59
CA VAL A 137 -5.90 -12.86 11.75
C VAL A 137 -5.96 -13.74 12.99
N TYR A 138 -4.88 -13.74 13.76
CA TYR A 138 -4.77 -14.49 15.02
C TYR A 138 -4.77 -13.52 16.21
N SER A 139 -5.67 -13.73 17.16
CA SER A 139 -5.71 -13.02 18.45
C SER A 139 -5.99 -14.01 19.57
N GLY A 140 -4.97 -14.37 20.33
CA GLY A 140 -4.99 -15.47 21.30
C GLY A 140 -5.37 -16.79 20.64
N THR A 141 -6.50 -17.38 21.05
CA THR A 141 -7.04 -18.62 20.47
C THR A 141 -7.99 -18.39 19.31
N GLU A 142 -8.32 -17.13 19.00
CA GLU A 142 -9.28 -16.79 17.95
C GLU A 142 -8.57 -16.68 16.60
N GLU A 143 -9.13 -17.34 15.59
CA GLU A 143 -8.74 -17.21 14.18
C GLU A 143 -9.90 -16.58 13.41
N VAL A 144 -9.64 -15.45 12.77
CA VAL A 144 -10.61 -14.79 11.90
C VAL A 144 -10.10 -14.80 10.46
N ASN A 145 -10.89 -15.41 9.58
CA ASN A 145 -10.65 -15.44 8.14
C ASN A 145 -11.41 -14.27 7.49
N ILE A 146 -10.69 -13.33 6.89
CA ILE A 146 -11.27 -12.20 6.15
C ILE A 146 -11.07 -12.48 4.66
N THR A 147 -12.16 -12.71 3.93
CA THR A 147 -12.17 -12.99 2.50
C THR A 147 -13.03 -11.97 1.77
N GLN A 148 -12.69 -11.66 0.52
CA GLN A 148 -13.44 -10.76 -0.41
C GLN A 148 -13.00 -9.31 -0.44
N ILE A 149 -11.69 -9.07 -0.46
CA ILE A 149 -11.16 -7.76 -0.79
C ILE A 149 -10.79 -7.75 -2.27
N ALA A 150 -11.69 -7.19 -3.09
CA ALA A 150 -11.39 -6.91 -4.48
C ALA A 150 -10.45 -5.70 -4.56
N PHE A 151 -9.27 -5.90 -5.15
CA PHE A 151 -8.36 -4.83 -5.51
C PHE A 151 -9.03 -3.98 -6.58
N ASN A 152 -9.42 -2.74 -6.25
CA ASN A 152 -10.12 -1.84 -7.17
C ASN A 152 -9.16 -0.81 -7.77
N SER A 153 -8.02 -1.26 -8.32
CA SER A 153 -6.97 -0.44 -8.95
C SER A 153 -6.33 0.63 -8.04
N LYS A 154 -6.55 0.51 -6.72
CA LYS A 154 -5.84 1.30 -5.72
C LYS A 154 -4.55 0.56 -5.37
N ASN A 155 -3.48 1.28 -5.07
CA ASN A 155 -2.17 0.63 -4.86
C ASN A 155 -1.84 0.48 -3.38
N HIS A 156 -2.72 0.93 -2.48
CA HIS A 156 -2.61 0.71 -1.04
C HIS A 156 -3.97 0.43 -0.41
N TYR A 157 -4.07 -0.66 0.34
CA TYR A 157 -5.27 -1.12 1.01
C TYR A 157 -5.07 -1.11 2.52
N TYR A 158 -5.91 -0.35 3.22
CA TYR A 158 -6.02 -0.45 4.67
C TYR A 158 -7.20 -1.33 5.04
N ILE A 159 -6.99 -2.29 5.94
CA ILE A 159 -8.01 -3.21 6.42
C ILE A 159 -8.03 -3.07 7.94
N MET A 160 -9.19 -2.79 8.51
CA MET A 160 -9.30 -2.53 9.94
C MET A 160 -10.65 -2.98 10.47
N PRO A 161 -10.77 -3.25 11.79
CA PRO A 161 -12.06 -3.46 12.42
C PRO A 161 -13.02 -2.31 12.12
N GLU A 162 -14.29 -2.63 11.91
CA GLU A 162 -15.36 -1.64 11.72
C GLU A 162 -15.33 -0.60 12.84
N VAL A 163 -15.23 -1.07 14.08
CA VAL A 163 -15.20 -0.21 15.29
C VAL A 163 -14.02 0.77 15.32
N ASP A 164 -12.88 0.41 14.73
CA ASP A 164 -11.70 1.28 14.70
C ASP A 164 -11.87 2.39 13.67
N GLY A 165 -12.38 2.07 12.49
CA GLY A 165 -12.59 3.03 11.41
C GLY A 165 -13.53 4.19 11.78
N GLU A 166 -14.53 3.95 12.63
CA GLU A 166 -15.50 4.96 13.09
C GLU A 166 -14.89 5.92 14.12
N ASN A 167 -14.11 5.38 15.05
CA ASN A 167 -13.61 6.11 16.21
C ASN A 167 -12.27 6.80 15.96
N CYS A 168 -11.50 6.30 15.00
CA CYS A 168 -10.09 6.65 14.91
C CYS A 168 -9.68 7.44 13.66
N PHE A 169 -10.57 7.62 12.67
CA PHE A 169 -10.25 8.24 11.37
C PHE A 169 -11.21 9.37 10.99
N ASN A 170 -11.64 10.16 11.97
CA ASN A 170 -12.52 11.30 11.75
C ASN A 170 -11.82 12.60 12.14
N PHE A 171 -10.83 13.01 11.34
CA PHE A 171 -10.07 14.23 11.58
C PHE A 171 -10.66 15.41 10.80
N PRO A 172 -10.64 16.64 11.35
CA PRO A 172 -11.10 17.81 10.63
C PRO A 172 -10.20 18.05 9.39
N LEU A 173 -10.76 17.79 8.22
CA LEU A 173 -10.20 18.03 6.88
C LEU A 173 -9.63 19.45 6.77
N TYR A 174 -8.30 19.60 6.69
CA TYR A 174 -7.71 20.84 6.17
C TYR A 174 -6.44 20.64 5.33
N GLN A 175 -6.63 20.98 4.06
CA GLN A 175 -5.72 21.47 3.00
C GLN A 175 -4.89 20.46 2.16
N PRO A 176 -5.07 20.47 0.82
CA PRO A 176 -4.16 19.81 -0.11
C PRO A 176 -2.96 20.73 -0.36
N ILE A 177 -1.73 20.23 -0.20
CA ILE A 177 -0.54 20.95 -0.69
C ILE A 177 0.42 19.97 -1.39
N GLU A 178 0.76 20.29 -2.63
CA GLU A 178 1.91 19.78 -3.38
C GLU A 178 3.21 20.18 -2.69
N GLY A 179 4.09 19.24 -2.35
CA GLY A 179 5.43 19.56 -1.88
C GLY A 179 6.20 18.35 -1.38
N TYR A 180 7.37 18.15 -1.98
CA TYR A 180 8.26 16.98 -1.87
C TYR A 180 8.78 16.64 -0.46
N SER A 181 9.17 15.37 -0.32
CA SER A 181 9.85 14.69 0.81
C SER A 181 8.95 14.24 1.96
N ASN A 182 8.06 13.29 1.67
CA ASN A 182 7.94 12.00 2.36
C ASN A 182 6.83 11.19 1.68
N GLU A 183 7.17 10.02 1.17
CA GLU A 183 6.45 9.20 0.17
C GLU A 183 5.14 8.53 0.64
N TYR A 184 4.42 9.11 1.61
CA TYR A 184 3.28 8.45 2.24
C TYR A 184 2.21 9.49 2.61
N GLY A 185 1.29 9.76 1.68
CA GLY A 185 0.06 10.47 2.01
C GLY A 185 -0.83 9.59 2.89
N THR A 186 -1.47 10.20 3.86
CA THR A 186 -2.28 9.49 4.88
C THR A 186 -3.75 9.76 4.68
N LEU A 187 -4.58 8.84 5.15
CA LEU A 187 -6.02 8.98 5.04
C LEU A 187 -6.50 9.87 6.18
N ASP A 188 -7.00 11.08 5.86
CA ASP A 188 -7.57 12.01 6.85
C ASP A 188 -9.04 11.67 7.21
N TYR A 189 -9.62 10.75 6.45
CA TYR A 189 -10.97 10.22 6.60
C TYR A 189 -10.87 8.69 6.52
N PHE A 190 -11.91 7.96 6.90
CA PHE A 190 -12.06 6.53 6.58
C PHE A 190 -13.43 6.28 5.97
N SER A 191 -13.45 5.88 4.71
CA SER A 191 -14.64 5.38 4.04
C SER A 191 -14.55 3.86 3.93
N ARG A 192 -15.65 3.16 4.24
CA ARG A 192 -15.68 1.69 4.29
C ARG A 192 -16.16 1.09 2.98
N ALA A 193 -15.50 0.02 2.53
CA ALA A 193 -16.04 -0.91 1.53
C ALA A 193 -15.65 -2.34 1.85
N ASN A 194 -16.31 -3.27 1.14
CA ASN A 194 -15.96 -4.70 1.12
C ASN A 194 -15.81 -5.28 2.53
N CYS A 195 -16.74 -4.94 3.42
CA CYS A 195 -16.70 -5.37 4.82
C CYS A 195 -17.06 -6.85 4.95
N ALA A 196 -16.27 -7.58 5.73
CA ALA A 196 -16.48 -9.00 6.01
C ALA A 196 -15.96 -9.33 7.42
N ASN A 197 -16.74 -10.11 8.17
CA ASN A 197 -16.39 -10.59 9.52
C ASN A 197 -15.97 -9.49 10.50
N GLY A 198 -16.61 -8.31 10.42
CA GLY A 198 -16.35 -7.17 11.30
C GLY A 198 -15.14 -6.32 10.91
N TYR A 199 -14.53 -6.58 9.75
CA TYR A 199 -13.43 -5.80 9.19
C TYR A 199 -13.84 -5.16 7.88
N CYS A 200 -13.41 -3.93 7.65
CA CYS A 200 -13.64 -3.21 6.41
C CYS A 200 -12.34 -2.76 5.77
N MET A 201 -12.38 -2.63 4.45
CA MET A 201 -11.35 -1.98 3.68
C MET A 201 -11.60 -0.47 3.62
N SER A 202 -10.53 0.32 3.70
CA SER A 202 -10.58 1.75 3.39
C SER A 202 -10.76 1.97 1.89
N LEU A 203 -11.67 2.87 1.53
CA LEU A 203 -11.87 3.36 0.16
C LEU A 203 -11.01 4.60 -0.15
N ASN A 204 -10.28 5.16 0.82
CA ASN A 204 -9.57 6.42 0.59
C ASN A 204 -8.25 6.21 -0.19
N ASP A 205 -7.90 7.18 -1.02
CA ASP A 205 -6.57 7.33 -1.64
C ASP A 205 -5.88 8.53 -0.99
N PRO A 206 -4.57 8.42 -0.67
CA PRO A 206 -3.63 9.16 -1.50
C PRO A 206 -2.27 8.44 -1.59
N PHE A 207 -2.19 7.38 -2.40
CA PHE A 207 -0.88 6.90 -2.84
C PHE A 207 -0.41 7.76 -4.03
N ILE A 208 0.59 8.61 -3.80
CA ILE A 208 1.11 9.53 -4.82
C ILE A 208 1.87 8.73 -5.90
N TYR A 209 2.60 7.68 -5.51
CA TYR A 209 3.36 6.83 -6.43
C TYR A 209 2.58 5.58 -6.81
N ARG A 210 1.73 5.71 -7.82
CA ARG A 210 0.91 4.59 -8.28
C ARG A 210 1.78 3.40 -8.72
N GLU A 211 2.99 3.64 -9.20
CA GLU A 211 3.78 2.60 -9.85
C GLU A 211 5.24 2.59 -9.36
N VAL A 212 5.84 1.40 -9.42
CA VAL A 212 7.28 1.17 -9.35
C VAL A 212 7.75 0.82 -10.75
N CYS A 213 8.72 1.58 -11.26
CA CYS A 213 9.23 1.44 -12.62
C CYS A 213 10.64 0.85 -12.62
N TYR A 214 10.88 -0.08 -13.53
CA TYR A 214 12.16 -0.77 -13.70
C TYR A 214 12.68 -0.50 -15.10
N GLU A 215 13.99 -0.35 -15.27
CA GLU A 215 14.59 -0.29 -16.59
C GLU A 215 14.27 -1.57 -17.38
N LYS A 216 13.88 -1.40 -18.66
CA LYS A 216 13.75 -2.52 -19.60
C LYS A 216 15.15 -2.96 -20.02
N PHE A 217 15.52 -4.18 -19.66
CA PHE A 217 16.75 -4.85 -20.12
C PHE A 217 16.55 -5.50 -21.49
#